data_AF-A0A418V0V4-F1
#
_entry.id   AF-A0A418V0V4-F1
#
_cell.length_a   1.000
_cell.length_b   1.000
_cell.length_c   1.000
_cell.angle_alpha   90.00
_cell.angle_beta   90.00
_cell.angle_gamma   90.00
#
_symmetry.space_group_name_H-M   'P 1'
#
loop_
_entity.id
_entity.type
_entity.pdbx_description
1 polymer ?
#
loop_
_entity_poly.entity_id
_entity_poly.type
_entity_poly.pdbx_seq_one_letter_code
_entity_poly.pdbx_strand_id
1 'polypeptide(L)'
;MHVLIGKGGPFRYSKDGATFGNREGLLPSHARGYYREYTVKTPGEDDRGARRIICGGQPVTSTAECYYTADHYSTFRRIRP
;
A
#
# COMPACT_ATOMS: atom_id res chain seq x y z
N MET A 1 3.87 2.87 -14.73
CA MET A 1 3.52 2.94 -13.29
C MET A 1 2.90 4.30 -13.01
N HIS A 2 1.59 4.41 -12.82
CA HIS A 2 0.97 5.66 -12.35
C HIS A 2 0.16 5.32 -11.10
N VAL A 3 0.80 5.33 -9.94
CA VAL A 3 0.10 5.29 -8.65
C VAL A 3 0.24 6.68 -8.03
N LEU A 4 -0.86 7.44 -7.98
CA LEU A 4 -0.92 8.80 -7.44
C LEU A 4 -0.89 8.78 -5.90
N ILE A 5 0.19 8.28 -5.28
CA ILE A 5 0.32 8.25 -3.81
C ILE A 5 0.66 9.65 -3.26
N GLY A 6 1.37 10.48 -4.03
CA GLY A 6 1.89 11.77 -3.56
C GLY A 6 0.90 12.94 -3.46
N LYS A 7 -0.35 12.80 -3.95
CA LYS A 7 -1.35 13.89 -3.94
C LYS A 7 -2.62 13.59 -3.16
N GLY A 8 -2.69 12.43 -2.47
CA GLY A 8 -3.92 12.00 -1.77
C GLY A 8 -5.16 12.01 -2.67
N GLY A 9 -4.97 11.69 -3.96
CA GLY A 9 -5.87 12.06 -5.05
C GLY A 9 -7.27 11.45 -4.99
N PRO A 10 -8.08 11.55 -6.06
CA PRO A 10 -9.23 10.67 -6.22
C PRO A 10 -8.72 9.24 -6.41
N PHE A 11 -9.11 8.35 -5.51
CA PHE A 11 -8.72 6.95 -5.56
C PHE A 11 -9.67 6.13 -6.44
N ARG A 12 -9.10 5.23 -7.26
CA ARG A 12 -9.90 4.37 -8.15
C ARG A 12 -10.67 3.30 -7.39
N TYR A 13 -10.13 2.85 -6.26
CA TYR A 13 -10.76 1.82 -5.43
C TYR A 13 -11.05 2.38 -4.03
N SER A 14 -12.21 2.02 -3.47
CA SER A 14 -12.72 2.52 -2.18
C SER A 14 -11.81 2.24 -0.97
N LYS A 15 -10.84 1.34 -1.12
CA LYS A 15 -9.90 0.94 -0.08
C LYS A 15 -8.53 1.61 -0.20
N ASP A 16 -8.26 2.30 -1.28
CA ASP A 16 -7.00 3.03 -1.40
C ASP A 16 -6.98 4.18 -0.38
N GLY A 17 -5.87 4.32 0.34
CA GLY A 17 -5.76 5.24 1.48
C GLY A 17 -6.39 4.72 2.78
N ALA A 18 -6.97 3.51 2.80
CA ALA A 18 -7.44 2.89 4.04
C ALA A 18 -6.26 2.47 4.93
N THR A 19 -6.50 2.40 6.24
CA THR A 19 -5.50 1.93 7.21
C THR A 19 -5.17 0.46 6.98
N PHE A 20 -3.89 0.17 6.77
CA PHE A 20 -3.36 -1.19 6.82
C PHE A 20 -2.98 -1.54 8.26
N GLY A 21 -3.54 -2.63 8.77
CA GLY A 21 -3.45 -2.98 10.19
C GLY A 21 -2.14 -3.65 10.62
N ASN A 22 -1.38 -4.22 9.68
CA ASN A 22 -0.18 -5.03 9.97
C ASN A 22 -0.42 -6.09 11.08
N ARG A 23 -1.54 -6.82 11.03
CA ARG A 23 -1.95 -7.73 12.12
C ARG A 23 -1.03 -8.93 12.26
N GLU A 24 -0.51 -9.39 11.12
CA GLU A 24 0.41 -10.50 10.98
C GLU A 24 1.86 -10.08 11.30
N GLY A 25 2.12 -8.78 11.52
CA GLY A 25 3.43 -8.27 11.92
C GLY A 25 4.53 -8.42 10.86
N LEU A 26 4.16 -8.53 9.57
CA LEU A 26 5.11 -8.73 8.47
C LEU A 26 5.88 -7.45 8.09
N LEU A 27 5.36 -6.28 8.48
CA LEU A 27 6.08 -5.00 8.40
C LEU A 27 6.58 -4.60 9.80
N PRO A 28 7.56 -3.67 9.90
CA PRO A 28 7.98 -3.11 11.19
C PRO A 28 6.79 -2.65 12.05
N SER A 29 6.89 -2.81 13.37
CA SER A 29 5.82 -2.45 14.29
C SER A 29 5.77 -0.93 14.48
N HIS A 30 4.58 -0.34 14.29
CA HIS A 30 4.31 1.08 14.50
C HIS A 30 2.90 1.26 15.09
N ALA A 31 2.60 2.48 15.56
CA ALA A 31 1.27 2.83 16.07
C ALA A 31 0.15 2.57 15.04
N ARG A 32 -1.05 2.28 15.52
CA ARG A 32 -2.22 2.07 14.66
C ARG A 32 -2.45 3.30 13.78
N GLY A 33 -2.71 3.08 12.49
CA GLY A 33 -2.91 4.15 11.51
C GLY A 33 -1.66 4.60 10.77
N TYR A 34 -0.49 4.05 11.14
CA TYR A 34 0.78 4.37 10.49
C TYR A 34 0.83 3.99 9.01
N TYR A 35 0.34 2.80 8.68
CA TYR A 35 0.37 2.27 7.32
C TYR A 35 -0.94 2.51 6.58
N ARG A 36 -0.85 2.87 5.30
CA ARG A 36 -1.98 2.94 4.36
C ARG A 36 -1.78 2.00 3.19
N GLU A 37 -2.87 1.39 2.72
CA GLU A 37 -2.86 0.51 1.55
C GLU A 37 -3.31 1.24 0.28
N TYR A 38 -2.73 0.85 -0.85
CA TYR A 38 -3.06 1.35 -2.18
C TYR A 38 -3.08 0.19 -3.17
N THR A 39 -4.12 0.12 -3.99
CA THR A 39 -4.27 -0.91 -5.02
C THR A 39 -3.30 -0.68 -6.16
N VAL A 40 -2.62 -1.75 -6.57
CA VAL A 40 -1.86 -1.77 -7.83
C VAL A 40 -2.68 -2.57 -8.83
N LYS A 41 -3.14 -1.92 -9.91
CA LYS A 41 -3.99 -2.58 -10.91
C LYS A 41 -3.26 -3.77 -11.54
N THR A 42 -3.88 -4.94 -11.53
CA THR A 42 -3.46 -6.09 -12.33
C THR A 42 -4.14 -6.01 -13.71
N PRO A 43 -3.40 -6.04 -14.82
CA PRO A 43 -4.01 -6.16 -16.14
C PRO A 43 -4.83 -7.44 -16.27
N GLY A 44 -6.06 -7.33 -16.78
CA GLY A 44 -6.96 -8.48 -16.99
C GLY A 44 -7.81 -8.88 -15.77
N GLU A 45 -7.65 -8.22 -14.62
CA GLU A 45 -8.54 -8.42 -13.47
C GLU A 45 -9.58 -7.30 -13.39
N ASP A 46 -10.82 -7.70 -13.12
CA ASP A 46 -11.97 -6.79 -12.98
C ASP A 46 -12.14 -6.28 -11.54
N ASP A 47 -11.51 -6.94 -10.58
CA ASP A 47 -11.51 -6.54 -9.17
C ASP A 47 -10.24 -5.75 -8.81
N ARG A 48 -9.90 -5.72 -7.51
CA ARG A 48 -8.69 -5.04 -7.01
C ARG A 48 -7.42 -5.88 -7.23
N GLY A 49 -7.55 -7.16 -7.50
CA GLY A 49 -6.45 -8.10 -7.54
C GLY A 49 -5.75 -8.34 -6.21
N ALA A 50 -4.64 -9.07 -6.26
CA ALA A 50 -3.80 -9.35 -5.09
C ALA A 50 -2.73 -8.27 -4.80
N ARG A 51 -2.47 -7.37 -5.75
CA ARG A 51 -1.30 -6.47 -5.72
C ARG A 51 -1.59 -5.19 -4.94
N ARG A 52 -0.72 -4.83 -3.99
CA ARG A 52 -0.85 -3.61 -3.19
C ARG A 52 0.50 -2.94 -2.94
N ILE A 53 0.46 -1.63 -2.73
CA ILE A 53 1.53 -0.87 -2.08
C ILE A 53 1.06 -0.48 -0.69
N ILE A 54 1.88 -0.71 0.32
CA ILE A 54 1.67 -0.27 1.69
C ILE A 54 2.72 0.78 2.02
N CYS A 55 2.31 2.01 2.36
CA CYS A 55 3.24 3.08 2.75
C CYS A 55 3.03 3.48 4.20
N GLY A 56 4.14 3.53 4.95
CA GLY A 56 4.22 4.08 6.30
C GLY A 56 4.48 5.59 6.29
N GLY A 57 4.28 6.22 7.46
CA GLY A 57 4.42 7.66 7.64
C GLY A 57 3.27 8.41 6.99
N GLN A 58 2.32 8.89 7.78
CA GLN A 58 1.22 9.73 7.29
C GLN A 58 1.42 11.18 7.75
N PRO A 59 1.38 12.17 6.84
CA PRO A 59 1.25 12.02 5.38
C PRO A 59 2.49 11.35 4.76
N VAL A 60 2.31 10.63 3.64
CA VAL A 60 3.41 9.95 2.94
C VAL A 60 4.33 11.00 2.33
N THR A 61 5.47 11.26 2.96
CA THR A 61 6.48 12.21 2.49
C THR A 61 7.67 11.53 1.81
N SER A 62 7.79 10.21 1.95
CA SER A 62 8.90 9.42 1.41
C SER A 62 8.45 8.01 1.03
N THR A 63 9.05 7.44 0.00
CA THR A 63 8.86 6.03 -0.39
C THR A 63 9.75 5.07 0.40
N ALA A 64 10.64 5.58 1.27
CA ALA A 64 11.55 4.76 2.07
C ALA A 64 10.83 3.74 2.95
N GLU A 65 9.57 4.00 3.31
CA GLU A 65 8.72 3.10 4.08
C GLU A 65 7.52 2.59 3.29
N CYS A 66 7.70 2.43 1.98
CA CYS A 66 6.75 1.76 1.12
C CYS A 66 7.16 0.31 0.82
N TYR A 67 6.18 -0.56 0.78
CA TYR A 67 6.31 -1.99 0.57
C TYR A 67 5.34 -2.44 -0.51
N TYR A 68 5.77 -3.37 -1.35
CA TYR A 68 4.94 -4.00 -2.36
C TYR A 68 4.62 -5.43 -1.96
N THR A 69 3.35 -5.83 -2.13
CA THR A 69 2.88 -7.22 -2.06
C THR A 69 2.24 -7.57 -3.39
N ALA A 70 2.52 -8.77 -3.89
CA ALA A 70 1.90 -9.33 -5.10
C ALA A 70 0.89 -10.44 -4.78
N ASP A 71 0.81 -10.85 -3.52
CA ASP A 71 0.23 -12.10 -3.04
C ASP A 71 -0.75 -11.86 -1.89
N HIS A 72 -1.49 -10.74 -1.97
CA HIS A 72 -2.57 -10.40 -1.06
C HIS A 72 -2.11 -10.40 0.41
N TYR A 73 -1.05 -9.62 0.69
CA TYR A 73 -0.48 -9.38 2.02
C TYR A 73 0.30 -10.57 2.62
N SER A 74 0.60 -11.62 1.85
CA SER A 74 1.33 -12.79 2.36
C SER A 74 2.83 -12.53 2.46
N THR A 75 3.41 -11.79 1.50
CA THR A 75 4.82 -11.37 1.54
C THR A 75 4.97 -9.91 1.11
N PHE A 76 6.06 -9.29 1.56
CA PHE A 76 6.36 -7.90 1.28
C PHE A 76 7.79 -7.71 0.78
N ARG A 77 7.95 -6.82 -0.19
CA ARG A 77 9.24 -6.32 -0.67
C ARG A 77 9.30 -4.82 -0.47
N ARG A 78 10.34 -4.34 0.21
CA ARG A 78 10.56 -2.90 0.38
C ARG A 78 10.84 -2.26 -0.99
N ILE A 79 10.16 -1.16 -1.28
CA ILE A 79 10.41 -0.34 -2.45
C ILE A 79 11.62 0.53 -2.13
N ARG A 80 12.68 0.40 -2.92
CA ARG A 80 13.85 1.28 -2.83
C ARG A 80 13.65 2.47 -3.79
N PRO A 81 14.16 3.67 -3.45
CA PRO A 81 14.21 4.80 -4.37
C PRO A 81 14.90 4.44 -5.68
#